data_AF-A0A0V0Z8X6-F1
#
_entry.id   AF-A0A0V0Z8X6-F1
#
_cell.length_a   1.000
_cell.length_b   1.000
_cell.length_c   1.000
_cell.angle_alpha   90.00
_cell.angle_beta   90.00
_cell.angle_gamma   90.00
#
_symmetry.space_group_name_H-M   'P 1'
#
loop_
_entity.id
_entity.type
_entity.pdbx_description
1 polymer ?
#
loop_
_entity_poly.entity_id
_entity_poly.type
_entity_poly.pdbx_seq_one_letter_code
_entity_poly.pdbx_strand_id
1 'polypeptide(L)'
;LYLGSTLLSMPKHEPFTPKAISNRIKAKGLQKLRWFCQMCQKQCRDQNGFKCHLTSESHQRQLLLFAESPGRFLGQYSGEFKKGFLDILTRQFGTKRVKANTVYQEYIKDRNHVHMNSTCWFTLTGFVNYLGRTGICKVDQTEKGWFIQYIDRSLEERREKMAKKVKMDMDDEERMRDIIMKQAERARERLKESGELEEEASYSELKKSDDQKIEFKLPKMVPVKDKLKPLEILSNAARSPTDRKFDKPSTSKSVTRPKSALDEIKEAEEMYKEKKNRTRCWLHPGIVVKIISKRYGERLNNEKGVVTNVKEERFACLQLLSDEDTTVTVEQKHLETVIPALNRTVLIVNGAYRGQKATLESVNEKNYSASVRICEGVIRGRLLENVEYEDICKWHG
;
A
#
# COMPACT_ATOMS: atom_id res chain seq x y z
N LEU A 1 -1.60 -61.18 -12.20
CA LEU A 1 -1.65 -61.09 -10.73
C LEU A 1 -0.46 -60.27 -10.25
N TYR A 2 -0.59 -58.94 -10.17
CA TYR A 2 0.35 -58.09 -9.43
C TYR A 2 -0.51 -57.12 -8.61
N LEU A 3 -0.65 -57.46 -7.33
CA LEU A 3 -1.41 -56.70 -6.34
C LEU A 3 -0.63 -55.42 -6.01
N GLY A 4 -1.26 -54.27 -6.28
CA GLY A 4 -0.76 -52.97 -5.88
C GLY A 4 -0.81 -52.81 -4.36
N SER A 5 0.35 -52.57 -3.76
CA SER A 5 0.49 -52.22 -2.35
C SER A 5 -0.05 -50.81 -2.10
N THR A 6 -1.29 -50.73 -1.62
CA THR A 6 -1.91 -49.50 -1.14
C THR A 6 -1.17 -49.02 0.11
N LEU A 7 -0.51 -47.87 0.01
CA LEU A 7 0.07 -47.14 1.15
C LEU A 7 -1.05 -46.81 2.16
N LEU A 8 -1.11 -47.58 3.24
CA LEU A 8 -1.93 -47.28 4.41
C LEU A 8 -1.42 -45.98 5.07
N SER A 9 -2.00 -44.86 4.65
CA SER A 9 -1.93 -43.60 5.39
C SER A 9 -2.49 -43.84 6.80
N MET A 10 -1.69 -43.59 7.84
CA MET A 10 -2.16 -43.71 9.21
C MET A 10 -3.41 -42.85 9.42
N PRO A 11 -4.51 -43.39 9.98
CA PRO A 11 -5.74 -42.64 10.17
C PRO A 11 -5.48 -41.39 11.00
N LYS A 12 -5.62 -40.21 10.40
CA LYS A 12 -5.65 -38.94 11.14
C LYS A 12 -6.90 -38.97 12.00
N HIS A 13 -6.75 -38.88 13.31
CA HIS A 13 -7.87 -38.86 14.24
C HIS A 13 -8.84 -37.73 13.87
N GLU A 14 -10.12 -38.08 13.73
CA GLU A 14 -11.20 -37.16 13.39
C GLU A 14 -11.21 -35.97 14.37
N PRO A 15 -11.36 -34.72 13.89
CA PRO A 15 -11.40 -33.56 14.77
C PRO A 15 -12.44 -33.78 15.87
N PHE A 16 -12.08 -33.42 17.12
CA PHE A 16 -12.89 -33.60 18.34
C PHE A 16 -12.89 -34.99 19.00
N THR A 17 -12.19 -36.00 18.47
CA THR A 17 -11.97 -37.24 19.24
C THR A 17 -11.12 -36.99 20.51
N PRO A 18 -11.33 -37.74 21.60
CA PRO A 18 -10.53 -37.62 22.83
C PRO A 18 -9.02 -37.74 22.59
N LYS A 19 -8.61 -38.54 21.60
CA LYS A 19 -7.21 -38.70 21.19
C LYS A 19 -6.70 -37.50 20.39
N ALA A 20 -7.50 -36.90 19.51
CA ALA A 20 -7.18 -35.63 18.83
C ALA A 20 -7.10 -34.46 19.84
N ILE A 21 -8.00 -34.40 20.81
CA ILE A 21 -8.01 -33.40 21.89
C ILE A 21 -6.79 -33.59 22.81
N SER A 22 -6.49 -34.83 23.24
CA SER A 22 -5.30 -35.15 24.03
C SER A 22 -4.01 -34.77 23.29
N ASN A 23 -3.94 -35.04 21.98
CA ASN A 23 -2.81 -34.64 21.15
C ASN A 23 -2.69 -33.11 21.03
N ARG A 24 -3.81 -32.40 20.87
CA ARG A 24 -3.85 -30.94 20.81
C ARG A 24 -3.47 -30.30 22.13
N ILE A 25 -3.93 -30.83 23.27
CA ILE A 25 -3.57 -30.37 24.62
C ILE A 25 -2.09 -30.64 24.89
N LYS A 26 -1.59 -31.84 24.59
CA LYS A 26 -0.16 -32.16 24.74
C LYS A 26 0.74 -31.36 23.77
N ALA A 27 0.18 -30.79 22.70
CA ALA A 27 0.86 -29.89 21.79
C ALA A 27 0.80 -28.41 22.23
N LYS A 28 -0.03 -28.06 23.24
CA LYS A 28 -0.05 -26.73 23.84
C LYS A 28 1.05 -26.65 24.90
N GLY A 29 2.18 -26.04 24.52
CA GLY A 29 3.35 -25.84 25.37
C GLY A 29 4.60 -25.64 24.53
N LEU A 30 5.51 -24.78 24.99
CA LEU A 30 6.80 -24.55 24.32
C LEU A 30 7.69 -25.79 24.55
N GLN A 31 7.56 -26.78 23.67
CA GLN A 31 8.35 -28.02 23.72
C GLN A 31 9.81 -27.72 23.37
N LYS A 32 10.75 -28.52 23.90
CA LYS A 32 12.19 -28.35 23.64
C LYS A 32 12.45 -28.29 22.13
N LEU A 33 13.13 -27.24 21.68
CA LEU A 33 13.48 -26.94 20.27
C LEU A 33 14.32 -28.02 19.57
N ARG A 34 14.77 -29.06 20.28
CA ARG A 34 15.62 -30.13 19.77
C ARG A 34 15.02 -30.90 18.58
N TRP A 35 13.69 -30.90 18.43
CA TRP A 35 12.98 -31.65 17.38
C TRP A 35 12.19 -30.75 16.43
N PHE A 36 12.67 -29.52 16.17
CA PHE A 36 12.07 -28.59 15.22
C PHE A 36 12.81 -28.60 13.88
N CYS A 37 12.08 -28.66 12.76
CA CYS A 37 12.65 -28.46 11.44
C CYS A 37 12.30 -27.08 10.89
N GLN A 38 13.31 -26.23 10.68
CA GLN A 38 13.11 -24.90 10.10
C GLN A 38 12.67 -24.96 8.63
N MET A 39 13.26 -25.86 7.83
CA MET A 39 12.94 -25.96 6.39
C MET A 39 11.46 -26.24 6.15
N CYS A 40 10.87 -27.05 7.03
CA CYS A 40 9.47 -27.44 6.95
C CYS A 40 8.57 -26.68 7.93
N GLN A 41 9.13 -25.75 8.72
CA GLN A 41 8.48 -25.08 9.85
C GLN A 41 7.68 -26.05 10.74
N LYS A 42 8.24 -27.24 10.97
CA LYS A 42 7.52 -28.37 11.59
C LYS A 42 8.15 -28.75 12.91
N GLN A 43 7.39 -28.56 13.99
CA GLN A 43 7.72 -29.09 15.31
C GLN A 43 7.36 -30.58 15.37
N CYS A 44 8.36 -31.44 15.51
CA CYS A 44 8.16 -32.86 15.80
C CYS A 44 8.05 -33.08 17.31
N ARG A 45 7.30 -34.12 17.70
CA ARG A 45 6.93 -34.41 19.09
C ARG A 45 8.03 -35.10 19.88
N ASP A 46 8.85 -35.90 19.20
CA ASP A 46 9.82 -36.82 19.75
C ASP A 46 10.94 -37.08 18.74
N GLN A 47 12.02 -37.73 19.19
CA GLN A 47 13.17 -38.04 18.34
C GLN A 47 12.79 -38.94 17.15
N ASN A 48 11.89 -39.89 17.35
CA ASN A 48 11.45 -40.79 16.28
C ASN A 48 10.58 -40.05 15.26
N GLY A 49 9.65 -39.20 15.71
CA GLY A 49 8.89 -38.33 14.82
C GLY A 49 9.78 -37.38 14.00
N PHE A 50 10.87 -36.87 14.58
CA PHE A 50 11.84 -36.05 13.86
C PHE A 50 12.63 -36.85 12.82
N LYS A 51 13.09 -38.07 13.15
CA LYS A 51 13.76 -38.96 12.19
C LYS A 51 12.84 -39.30 11.00
N CYS A 52 11.61 -39.70 11.26
CA CYS A 52 10.63 -39.98 10.21
C CYS A 52 10.31 -38.74 9.37
N HIS A 53 10.37 -37.55 9.96
CA HIS A 53 10.22 -36.31 9.23
C HIS A 53 11.40 -36.04 8.29
N LEU A 54 12.64 -36.24 8.74
CA LEU A 54 13.84 -36.05 7.92
C LEU A 54 13.89 -37.03 6.73
N THR A 55 13.37 -38.25 6.91
CA THR A 55 13.28 -39.24 5.83
C THR A 55 12.05 -39.06 4.93
N SER A 56 11.14 -38.13 5.26
CA SER A 56 9.92 -37.92 4.47
C SER A 56 10.20 -37.19 3.16
N GLU A 57 9.49 -37.60 2.09
CA GLU A 57 9.56 -36.98 0.77
C GLU A 57 9.30 -35.45 0.82
N SER A 58 8.38 -35.02 1.68
CA SER A 58 8.07 -33.60 1.87
C SER A 58 9.28 -32.78 2.37
N HIS A 59 10.08 -33.34 3.28
CA HIS A 59 11.29 -32.70 3.78
C HIS A 59 12.39 -32.72 2.72
N GLN A 60 12.57 -33.86 2.06
CA GLN A 60 13.56 -34.02 0.99
C GLN A 60 13.31 -33.07 -0.19
N ARG A 61 12.05 -32.88 -0.59
CA ARG A 61 11.68 -31.89 -1.62
C ARG A 61 12.02 -30.46 -1.20
N GLN A 62 11.78 -30.11 0.06
CA GLN A 62 12.15 -28.78 0.56
C GLN A 62 13.67 -28.59 0.68
N LEU A 63 14.42 -29.66 0.97
CA LEU A 63 15.89 -29.62 0.93
C LEU A 63 16.41 -29.41 -0.50
N LEU A 64 15.83 -30.07 -1.50
CA LEU A 64 16.21 -29.88 -2.90
C LEU A 64 15.96 -28.43 -3.36
N LEU A 65 14.78 -27.88 -3.04
CA LEU A 65 14.47 -26.48 -3.32
C LEU A 65 15.46 -25.52 -2.63
N PHE A 66 15.86 -25.83 -1.39
CA PHE A 66 16.88 -25.05 -0.69
C PHE A 66 18.25 -25.14 -1.37
N ALA A 67 18.66 -26.34 -1.82
CA ALA A 67 19.93 -26.57 -2.49
C ALA A 67 20.02 -25.82 -3.83
N GLU A 68 18.92 -25.69 -4.56
CA GLU A 68 18.85 -24.93 -5.81
C GLU A 68 19.04 -23.42 -5.60
N SER A 69 18.69 -22.87 -4.42
CA SER A 69 18.69 -21.42 -4.20
C SER A 69 18.85 -21.02 -2.73
N PRO A 70 19.99 -21.32 -2.08
CA PRO A 70 20.17 -21.09 -0.65
C PRO A 70 20.06 -19.60 -0.26
N GLY A 71 20.50 -18.70 -1.14
CA GLY A 71 20.45 -17.24 -0.91
C GLY A 71 19.03 -16.68 -0.82
N ARG A 72 18.08 -17.22 -1.60
CA ARG A 72 16.68 -16.76 -1.60
C ARG A 72 15.98 -17.12 -0.29
N PHE A 73 16.14 -18.36 0.17
CA PHE A 73 15.55 -18.83 1.44
C PHE A 73 16.16 -18.10 2.63
N LEU A 74 17.48 -17.89 2.63
CA LEU A 74 18.14 -17.09 3.67
C LEU A 74 17.61 -15.65 3.71
N GLY A 75 17.43 -15.03 2.53
CA GLY A 75 16.84 -13.70 2.41
C GLY A 75 15.40 -13.64 2.94
N GLN A 76 14.58 -14.65 2.63
CA GLN A 76 13.21 -14.74 3.11
C GLN A 76 13.15 -14.91 4.64
N TYR A 77 13.90 -15.85 5.20
CA TYR A 77 13.95 -16.07 6.65
C TYR A 77 14.47 -14.84 7.39
N SER A 78 15.49 -14.16 6.84
CA SER A 78 16.01 -12.92 7.42
C SER A 78 14.98 -11.79 7.34
N GLY A 79 14.23 -11.70 6.24
CA GLY A 79 13.14 -10.73 6.09
C GLY A 79 11.99 -10.97 7.07
N GLU A 80 11.57 -12.23 7.23
CA GLU A 80 10.53 -12.64 8.19
C GLU A 80 10.97 -12.38 9.63
N PHE A 81 12.21 -12.75 9.99
CA PHE A 81 12.78 -12.47 11.30
C PHE A 81 12.82 -10.97 11.61
N LYS A 82 13.35 -10.17 10.68
CA LYS A 82 13.41 -8.70 10.82
C LYS A 82 12.02 -8.11 10.99
N LYS A 83 11.04 -8.54 10.19
CA LYS A 83 9.66 -8.06 10.26
C LYS A 83 9.02 -8.42 11.60
N GLY A 84 9.12 -9.68 12.04
CA GLY A 84 8.55 -10.13 13.31
C GLY A 84 9.18 -9.44 14.52
N PHE A 85 10.50 -9.24 14.50
CA PHE A 85 11.20 -8.51 15.57
C PHE A 85 10.77 -7.03 15.64
N LEU A 86 10.69 -6.35 14.50
CA LEU A 86 10.25 -4.95 14.45
C LEU A 86 8.77 -4.78 14.80
N ASP A 87 7.92 -5.74 14.44
CA ASP A 87 6.50 -5.72 14.81
C ASP A 87 6.31 -5.79 16.33
N ILE A 88 7.07 -6.64 17.02
CA ILE A 88 7.05 -6.70 18.50
C ILE A 88 7.61 -5.40 19.10
N LEU A 89 8.72 -4.90 18.57
CA LEU A 89 9.33 -3.67 19.04
C LEU A 89 8.37 -2.49 18.94
N THR A 90 7.70 -2.34 17.80
CA THR A 90 6.75 -1.25 17.54
C THR A 90 5.45 -1.41 18.33
N ARG A 91 4.88 -2.62 18.39
CA ARG A 91 3.59 -2.87 19.03
C ARG A 91 3.64 -2.78 20.56
N GLN A 92 4.72 -3.27 21.19
CA GLN A 92 4.81 -3.33 22.65
C GLN A 92 5.57 -2.15 23.25
N PHE A 93 6.61 -1.66 22.58
CA PHE A 93 7.53 -0.68 23.15
C PHE A 93 7.50 0.67 22.43
N GLY A 94 7.04 0.70 21.18
CA GLY A 94 6.98 1.92 20.36
C GLY A 94 8.36 2.55 20.21
N THR A 95 8.49 3.82 20.60
CA THR A 95 9.75 4.58 20.55
C THR A 95 10.52 4.60 21.87
N LYS A 96 10.20 3.72 22.82
CA LYS A 96 10.93 3.63 24.11
C LYS A 96 12.25 2.89 23.93
N ARG A 97 13.24 3.25 24.75
CA ARG A 97 14.53 2.56 24.82
C ARG A 97 14.38 1.27 25.62
N VAL A 98 14.67 0.12 25.01
CA VAL A 98 14.45 -1.21 25.60
C VAL A 98 15.64 -2.12 25.34
N LYS A 99 15.90 -3.06 26.25
CA LYS A 99 16.96 -4.05 26.08
C LYS A 99 16.63 -5.02 24.94
N ALA A 100 17.57 -5.22 24.02
CA ALA A 100 17.36 -6.09 22.85
C ALA A 100 16.99 -7.54 23.23
N ASN A 101 17.59 -8.08 24.30
CA ASN A 101 17.27 -9.43 24.79
C ASN A 101 15.80 -9.58 25.19
N THR A 102 15.19 -8.54 25.78
CA THR A 102 13.79 -8.59 26.20
C THR A 102 12.87 -8.74 24.99
N VAL A 103 13.12 -7.97 23.93
CA VAL A 103 12.37 -8.05 22.68
C VAL A 103 12.57 -9.41 22.00
N TYR A 104 13.80 -9.93 22.00
CA TYR A 104 14.10 -11.25 21.47
C TYR A 104 13.42 -12.38 22.24
N GLN A 105 13.33 -12.28 23.56
CA GLN A 105 12.60 -13.26 24.38
C GLN A 105 11.10 -13.24 24.07
N GLU A 106 10.49 -12.07 23.90
CA GLU A 106 9.10 -11.95 23.45
C GLU A 106 8.89 -12.56 22.06
N TYR A 107 9.87 -12.40 21.16
CA TYR A 107 9.82 -13.01 19.83
C TYR A 107 9.83 -14.54 19.87
N ILE A 108 10.67 -15.14 20.72
CA ILE A 108 10.75 -16.61 20.85
C ILE A 108 9.52 -17.22 21.54
N LYS A 109 8.67 -16.41 22.21
CA LYS A 109 7.42 -16.93 22.81
C LYS A 109 6.47 -17.47 21.76
N ASP A 110 6.47 -16.90 20.55
CA ASP A 110 5.68 -17.46 19.45
C ASP A 110 6.27 -18.82 19.06
N ARG A 111 5.43 -19.83 18.88
CA ARG A 111 5.86 -21.16 18.44
C ARG A 111 6.35 -21.16 17.00
N ASN A 112 5.84 -20.25 16.18
CA ASN A 112 6.10 -20.22 14.74
C ASN A 112 7.17 -19.19 14.36
N HIS A 113 7.98 -18.73 15.32
CA HIS A 113 9.06 -17.79 15.05
C HIS A 113 10.17 -18.43 14.19
N VAL A 114 10.78 -17.62 13.33
CA VAL A 114 12.00 -18.01 12.60
C VAL A 114 13.18 -17.98 13.58
N HIS A 115 13.90 -19.10 13.70
CA HIS A 115 15.05 -19.17 14.57
C HIS A 115 16.23 -18.35 14.02
N MET A 116 16.96 -17.65 14.90
CA MET A 116 18.05 -16.74 14.53
C MET A 116 19.17 -17.43 13.72
N ASN A 117 19.53 -18.67 14.07
CA ASN A 117 20.52 -19.48 13.32
C ASN A 117 20.15 -19.72 11.85
N SER A 118 18.89 -19.54 11.47
CA SER A 118 18.40 -19.74 10.11
C SER A 118 18.35 -18.45 9.29
N THR A 119 18.89 -17.35 9.85
CA THR A 119 18.97 -16.04 9.21
C THR A 119 20.43 -15.67 8.93
N CYS A 120 20.66 -14.56 8.24
CA CYS A 120 22.00 -14.02 8.03
C CYS A 120 22.65 -13.46 9.31
N TRP A 121 21.90 -13.37 10.42
CA TRP A 121 22.42 -12.90 11.70
C TRP A 121 22.47 -14.05 12.71
N PHE A 122 23.66 -14.61 12.90
CA PHE A 122 23.88 -15.73 13.84
C PHE A 122 23.85 -15.31 15.31
N THR A 123 24.00 -14.01 15.60
CA THR A 123 23.97 -13.46 16.96
C THR A 123 23.04 -12.26 17.03
N LEU A 124 22.38 -12.10 18.19
CA LEU A 124 21.50 -10.95 18.42
C LEU A 124 22.27 -9.63 18.31
N THR A 125 23.52 -9.61 18.80
CA THR A 125 24.42 -8.46 18.66
C THR A 125 24.66 -8.08 17.21
N GLY A 126 24.89 -9.07 16.33
CA GLY A 126 25.07 -8.83 14.89
C GLY A 126 23.82 -8.23 14.25
N PHE A 127 22.64 -8.71 14.63
CA PHE A 127 21.37 -8.17 14.16
C PHE A 127 21.12 -6.74 14.67
N VAL A 128 21.35 -6.48 15.96
CA VAL A 128 21.20 -5.16 16.56
C VAL A 128 22.13 -4.15 15.91
N ASN A 129 23.41 -4.50 15.67
CA ASN A 129 24.34 -3.67 14.95
C ASN A 129 23.88 -3.37 13.51
N TYR A 130 23.29 -4.35 12.82
CA TYR A 130 22.69 -4.14 11.51
C TYR A 130 21.52 -3.15 11.55
N LEU A 131 20.65 -3.22 12.57
CA LEU A 131 19.55 -2.26 12.74
C LEU A 131 20.05 -0.83 13.00
N GLY A 132 21.16 -0.69 13.72
CA GLY A 132 21.84 0.59 13.92
C GLY A 132 22.43 1.14 12.62
N ARG A 133 23.17 0.31 11.86
CA ARG A 133 23.78 0.70 10.57
C ARG A 133 22.75 1.10 9.51
N THR A 134 21.60 0.43 9.50
CA THR A 134 20.51 0.73 8.56
C THR A 134 19.66 1.93 8.99
N GLY A 135 19.88 2.47 10.19
CA GLY A 135 19.15 3.63 10.71
C GLY A 135 17.68 3.35 11.01
N ILE A 136 17.31 2.08 11.26
CA ILE A 136 15.95 1.68 11.61
C ILE A 136 15.72 1.84 13.11
N CYS A 137 16.75 1.50 13.90
CA CYS A 137 16.74 1.64 15.34
C CYS A 137 17.97 2.42 15.78
N LYS A 138 17.80 3.29 16.79
CA LYS A 138 18.92 3.83 17.54
C LYS A 138 19.40 2.76 18.51
N VAL A 139 20.70 2.48 18.47
CA VAL A 139 21.33 1.39 19.21
C VAL A 139 22.37 1.97 20.15
N ASP A 140 22.27 1.63 21.43
CA ASP A 140 23.24 2.04 22.45
C ASP A 140 23.81 0.81 23.16
N GLN A 141 25.13 0.77 23.32
CA GLN A 141 25.80 -0.23 24.13
C GLN A 141 25.99 0.31 25.55
N THR A 142 25.58 -0.46 26.55
CA THR A 142 25.82 -0.17 27.97
C THR A 142 26.40 -1.40 28.67
N GLU A 143 26.89 -1.24 29.89
CA GLU A 143 27.40 -2.36 30.71
C GLU A 143 26.35 -3.46 30.94
N LYS A 144 25.06 -3.11 30.93
CA LYS A 144 23.94 -4.05 31.12
C LYS A 144 23.51 -4.75 29.82
N GLY A 145 24.15 -4.44 28.68
CA GLY A 145 23.90 -5.02 27.37
C GLY A 145 23.44 -4.00 26.32
N TRP A 146 22.93 -4.52 25.20
CA TRP A 146 22.46 -3.73 24.05
C TRP A 146 21.04 -3.19 24.26
N PHE A 147 20.90 -1.88 24.13
CA PHE A 147 19.62 -1.19 24.12
C PHE A 147 19.27 -0.73 22.72
N ILE A 148 17.99 -0.85 22.37
CA ILE A 148 17.43 -0.48 21.08
C ILE A 148 16.24 0.45 21.29
N GLN A 149 16.11 1.43 20.40
CA GLN A 149 14.99 2.35 20.34
C GLN A 149 14.55 2.44 18.87
N TYR A 150 13.28 2.15 18.60
CA TYR A 150 12.76 2.22 17.24
C TYR A 150 12.63 3.68 16.79
N ILE A 151 13.06 3.96 15.55
CA ILE A 151 12.91 5.27 14.91
C ILE A 151 11.68 5.19 14.00
N ASP A 152 10.57 5.75 14.46
CA ASP A 152 9.34 5.80 13.66
C ASP A 152 9.37 7.02 12.73
N ARG A 153 9.83 6.80 11.48
CA ARG A 153 9.83 7.84 10.43
C ARG A 153 8.42 8.39 10.15
N SER A 154 7.37 7.61 10.37
CA SER A 154 5.99 8.06 10.12
C SER A 154 5.45 8.98 11.23
N LEU A 155 5.87 8.76 12.48
CA LEU A 155 5.55 9.66 13.59
C LEU A 155 6.32 10.97 13.50
N GLU A 156 7.57 10.94 13.06
CA GLU A 156 8.36 12.17 12.81
C GLU A 156 7.68 13.02 11.74
N GLU A 157 7.30 12.42 10.61
CA GLU A 157 6.55 13.13 9.55
C GLU A 157 5.19 13.65 10.02
N ARG A 158 4.46 12.92 10.88
CA ARG A 158 3.21 13.40 11.48
C ARG A 158 3.44 14.54 12.46
N ARG A 159 4.50 14.49 13.27
CA ARG A 159 4.89 15.59 14.19
C ARG A 159 5.31 16.83 13.43
N GLU A 160 6.10 16.69 12.37
CA GLU A 160 6.47 17.80 11.50
C GLU A 160 5.26 18.41 10.80
N LYS A 161 4.30 17.59 10.34
CA LYS A 161 3.05 18.10 9.76
C LYS A 161 2.19 18.82 10.80
N MET A 162 2.08 18.29 12.02
CA MET A 162 1.37 18.98 13.11
C MET A 162 2.07 20.27 13.51
N ALA A 163 3.40 20.28 13.63
CA ALA A 163 4.17 21.48 13.94
C ALA A 163 4.06 22.55 12.84
N LYS A 164 4.08 22.15 11.56
CA LYS A 164 3.81 23.05 10.43
C LYS A 164 2.40 23.59 10.46
N LYS A 165 1.41 22.76 10.76
CA LYS A 165 0.01 23.20 10.89
C LYS A 165 -0.15 24.19 12.05
N VAL A 166 0.39 23.89 13.23
CA VAL A 166 0.37 24.79 14.39
C VAL A 166 1.10 26.10 14.08
N LYS A 167 2.22 26.06 13.35
CA LYS A 167 2.92 27.28 12.92
C LYS A 167 2.08 28.12 11.97
N MET A 168 1.40 27.49 11.00
CA MET A 168 0.48 28.19 10.09
C MET A 168 -0.73 28.78 10.83
N ASP A 169 -1.31 28.01 11.76
CA ASP A 169 -2.43 28.46 12.59
C ASP A 169 -2.00 29.64 13.49
N MET A 170 -0.76 29.64 13.98
CA MET A 170 -0.21 30.75 14.78
C MET A 170 -0.01 32.03 13.95
N ASP A 171 0.49 31.91 12.72
CA ASP A 171 0.62 33.04 11.77
C ASP A 171 -0.77 33.59 11.36
N ASP A 172 -1.80 32.74 11.25
CA ASP A 172 -3.18 33.13 10.96
C ASP A 172 -3.86 33.80 12.16
N GLU A 173 -3.65 33.30 13.38
CA GLU A 173 -4.13 33.94 14.62
C GLU A 173 -3.52 35.32 14.83
N GLU A 174 -2.22 35.49 14.54
CA GLU A 174 -1.54 36.77 14.66
C GLU A 174 -2.10 37.78 13.64
N ARG A 175 -2.33 37.36 12.39
CA ARG A 175 -3.06 38.17 11.39
C ARG A 175 -4.48 38.51 11.83
N MET A 176 -5.20 37.59 12.47
CA MET A 176 -6.54 37.88 13.00
C MET A 176 -6.52 38.87 14.17
N ARG A 177 -5.54 38.77 15.09
CA ARG A 177 -5.38 39.72 16.20
C ARG A 177 -5.12 41.13 15.69
N ASP A 178 -4.28 41.30 14.68
CA ASP A 178 -4.02 42.61 14.07
C ASP A 178 -5.26 43.23 13.42
N ILE A 179 -6.09 42.41 12.77
CA ILE A 179 -7.35 42.87 12.17
C ILE A 179 -8.34 43.29 13.26
N ILE A 180 -8.48 42.51 14.34
CA ILE A 180 -9.34 42.84 15.48
C ILE A 180 -8.85 44.13 16.16
N MET A 181 -7.54 44.28 16.35
CA MET A 181 -6.96 45.48 16.97
C MET A 181 -7.22 46.74 16.13
N LYS A 182 -7.03 46.66 14.80
CA LYS A 182 -7.35 47.78 13.89
C LYS A 182 -8.83 48.11 13.84
N GLN A 183 -9.72 47.12 13.95
CA GLN A 183 -11.16 47.37 14.04
C GLN A 183 -11.53 48.04 15.37
N ALA A 184 -10.93 47.61 16.48
CA ALA A 184 -11.13 48.22 17.79
C ALA A 184 -10.59 49.65 17.86
N GLU A 185 -9.44 49.92 17.23
CA GLU A 185 -8.85 51.26 17.13
C GLU A 185 -9.74 52.20 16.31
N ARG A 186 -10.20 51.76 15.14
CA ARG A 186 -11.17 52.54 14.33
C ARG A 186 -12.51 52.75 15.02
N ALA A 187 -12.96 51.80 15.84
CA ALA A 187 -14.17 51.98 16.65
C ALA A 187 -13.94 53.01 17.77
N ARG A 188 -12.77 52.96 18.43
CA ARG A 188 -12.36 53.97 19.43
C ARG A 188 -12.20 55.36 18.83
N GLU A 189 -11.64 55.48 17.64
CA GLU A 189 -11.51 56.77 16.93
C GLU A 189 -12.87 57.34 16.53
N ARG A 190 -13.79 56.50 16.03
CA ARG A 190 -15.17 56.95 15.76
C ARG A 190 -15.92 57.38 17.01
N LEU A 191 -15.72 56.69 18.13
CA LEU A 191 -16.27 57.09 19.44
C LEU A 191 -15.65 58.41 19.96
N LYS A 192 -14.38 58.67 19.64
CA LYS A 192 -13.72 59.96 19.92
C LYS A 192 -14.25 61.08 19.00
N GLU A 193 -14.46 60.82 17.71
CA GLU A 193 -15.01 61.78 16.75
C GLU A 193 -16.51 62.08 16.99
N SER A 194 -17.29 61.11 17.50
CA SER A 194 -18.69 61.32 17.88
C SER A 194 -18.86 62.03 19.22
N GLY A 195 -17.78 62.41 19.91
CA GLY A 195 -17.85 63.20 21.14
C GLY A 195 -18.33 62.43 22.38
N GLU A 196 -18.15 61.11 22.45
CA GLU A 196 -18.52 60.29 23.62
C GLU A 196 -17.30 59.81 24.43
N LEU A 197 -16.13 60.44 24.28
CA LEU A 197 -14.94 60.11 25.09
C LEU A 197 -14.17 61.36 25.54
N GLU A 198 -14.84 62.19 26.32
CA GLU A 198 -14.26 62.70 27.57
C GLU A 198 -15.17 62.25 28.70
N GLU A 199 -14.74 61.22 29.43
CA GLU A 199 -14.77 61.27 30.90
C GLU A 199 -13.90 60.13 31.40
N GLU A 200 -12.90 60.49 32.21
CA GLU A 200 -12.31 59.56 33.16
C GLU A 200 -13.43 58.77 33.84
N ALA A 201 -13.20 57.49 34.11
CA ALA A 201 -14.07 56.69 34.95
C ALA A 201 -14.04 57.24 36.40
N SER A 202 -14.68 58.38 36.60
CA SER A 202 -15.18 58.87 37.87
C SER A 202 -16.46 58.11 38.14
N TYR A 203 -16.39 57.17 39.07
CA TYR A 203 -17.55 56.45 39.58
C TYR A 203 -18.49 57.46 40.26
N SER A 204 -19.52 57.93 39.56
CA SER A 204 -20.60 58.69 40.19
C SER A 204 -21.60 57.73 40.82
N GLU A 205 -21.63 57.69 42.15
CA GLU A 205 -22.67 57.00 42.91
C GLU A 205 -24.04 57.57 42.57
N LEU A 206 -24.93 56.70 42.08
CA LEU A 206 -26.31 57.02 41.77
C LEU A 206 -27.10 57.22 43.07
N LYS A 207 -27.19 58.46 43.57
CA LYS A 207 -28.12 58.82 44.64
C LYS A 207 -29.56 58.80 44.09
N LYS A 208 -30.33 57.81 44.50
CA LYS A 208 -31.79 57.80 44.34
C LYS A 208 -32.41 58.86 45.25
N SER A 209 -33.15 59.79 44.66
CA SER A 209 -34.26 60.48 45.30
C SER A 209 -35.54 60.07 44.57
N ASP A 210 -36.58 59.81 45.36
CA ASP A 210 -37.76 59.03 45.02
C ASP A 210 -38.57 59.48 43.79
N ASP A 211 -39.17 58.47 43.15
CA ASP A 211 -40.40 58.46 42.36
C ASP A 211 -40.51 59.26 41.04
N GLN A 212 -39.82 58.79 39.99
CA GLN A 212 -40.37 58.85 38.63
C GLN A 212 -40.22 57.51 37.88
N LYS A 213 -41.35 57.05 37.33
CA LYS A 213 -41.51 55.79 36.59
C LYS A 213 -40.92 55.92 35.19
N ILE A 214 -39.84 55.18 34.91
CA ILE A 214 -39.23 55.09 33.56
C ILE A 214 -39.80 53.84 32.86
N GLU A 215 -40.58 54.02 31.78
CA GLU A 215 -41.12 52.92 30.97
C GLU A 215 -40.18 52.58 29.79
N PHE A 216 -39.54 51.42 29.84
CA PHE A 216 -38.79 50.85 28.71
C PHE A 216 -39.66 49.89 27.90
N LYS A 217 -39.91 50.19 26.61
CA LYS A 217 -40.56 49.26 25.67
C LYS A 217 -39.50 48.48 24.89
N LEU A 218 -39.27 47.22 25.26
CA LEU A 218 -38.53 46.25 24.46
C LEU A 218 -39.48 45.46 23.53
N PRO A 219 -39.17 45.29 22.22
CA PRO A 219 -39.90 44.35 21.37
C PRO A 219 -39.57 42.89 21.72
N LYS A 220 -40.59 42.03 21.72
CA LYS A 220 -40.50 40.60 22.06
C LYS A 220 -39.75 39.80 20.99
N MET A 221 -38.65 39.14 21.37
CA MET A 221 -38.06 38.02 20.61
C MET A 221 -38.84 36.73 20.87
N VAL A 222 -39.07 35.96 19.80
CA VAL A 222 -39.76 34.66 19.81
C VAL A 222 -38.78 33.57 20.27
N PRO A 223 -39.17 32.64 21.18
CA PRO A 223 -38.27 31.60 21.67
C PRO A 223 -38.20 30.41 20.70
N VAL A 224 -37.00 30.09 20.21
CA VAL A 224 -36.72 28.80 19.56
C VAL A 224 -36.30 27.81 20.65
N LYS A 225 -37.14 26.79 20.86
CA LYS A 225 -36.86 25.65 21.75
C LYS A 225 -35.98 24.64 21.02
N ASP A 226 -34.76 24.48 21.51
CA ASP A 226 -33.96 23.28 21.30
C ASP A 226 -34.64 22.05 21.91
N LYS A 227 -34.76 20.98 21.11
CA LYS A 227 -34.85 19.60 21.61
C LYS A 227 -34.09 18.67 20.66
N LEU A 228 -32.85 18.37 21.06
CA LEU A 228 -32.12 17.17 20.64
C LEU A 228 -32.88 15.91 21.06
N LYS A 229 -32.85 14.86 20.23
CA LYS A 229 -33.17 13.48 20.64
C LYS A 229 -32.13 12.49 20.10
N PRO A 230 -31.88 11.38 20.83
CA PRO A 230 -30.66 10.57 20.73
C PRO A 230 -30.78 9.42 19.71
N LEU A 231 -29.62 8.88 19.37
CA LEU A 231 -29.37 7.71 18.53
C LEU A 231 -29.85 6.41 19.19
N GLU A 232 -30.47 5.51 18.44
CA GLU A 232 -30.52 4.05 18.70
C GLU A 232 -30.72 3.27 17.38
N ILE A 233 -30.37 1.99 17.45
CA ILE A 233 -29.79 1.15 16.41
C ILE A 233 -30.77 0.00 16.03
N LEU A 234 -30.58 -0.55 14.80
CA LEU A 234 -31.00 -1.87 14.27
C LEU A 234 -32.48 -2.10 13.87
N SER A 235 -32.69 -2.32 12.56
CA SER A 235 -32.92 -3.65 11.94
C SER A 235 -33.99 -3.72 10.83
N ASN A 236 -33.65 -4.53 9.81
CA ASN A 236 -34.49 -5.35 8.94
C ASN A 236 -35.20 -4.76 7.70
N ALA A 237 -34.56 -5.02 6.55
CA ALA A 237 -34.99 -5.92 5.49
C ALA A 237 -36.47 -5.93 5.00
N ALA A 238 -36.57 -5.66 3.69
CA ALA A 238 -37.34 -6.40 2.67
C ALA A 238 -38.64 -5.77 2.10
N ARG A 239 -38.60 -5.65 0.77
CA ARG A 239 -39.66 -5.72 -0.27
C ARG A 239 -40.22 -4.41 -0.87
N SER A 240 -40.01 -4.34 -2.20
CA SER A 240 -40.72 -3.67 -3.30
C SER A 240 -42.24 -3.98 -3.32
N PRO A 241 -43.10 -3.37 -4.19
CA PRO A 241 -42.83 -2.70 -5.49
C PRO A 241 -43.66 -1.42 -5.81
N THR A 242 -43.33 -0.70 -6.88
CA THR A 242 -44.19 -0.45 -8.07
C THR A 242 -43.68 0.70 -8.96
N ASP A 243 -43.88 0.50 -10.26
CA ASP A 243 -43.59 1.34 -11.41
C ASP A 243 -44.10 2.79 -11.35
N ARG A 244 -43.33 3.71 -11.95
CA ARG A 244 -43.81 4.63 -13.01
C ARG A 244 -42.63 5.33 -13.70
N LYS A 245 -42.58 5.21 -15.03
CA LYS A 245 -41.71 5.94 -15.97
C LYS A 245 -42.22 7.38 -16.18
N PHE A 246 -41.33 8.36 -16.31
CA PHE A 246 -41.42 9.41 -17.33
C PHE A 246 -40.07 10.10 -17.56
N ASP A 247 -39.89 10.62 -18.78
CA ASP A 247 -38.65 10.97 -19.48
C ASP A 247 -37.94 12.31 -19.11
N LYS A 248 -36.66 12.33 -19.52
CA LYS A 248 -35.56 13.35 -19.59
C LYS A 248 -35.94 14.83 -19.88
N PRO A 249 -35.08 15.87 -19.62
CA PRO A 249 -33.65 15.89 -19.99
C PRO A 249 -32.62 16.70 -19.13
N SER A 250 -31.35 16.30 -19.32
CA SER A 250 -30.06 17.05 -19.29
C SER A 250 -29.66 18.00 -18.16
N THR A 251 -28.34 17.94 -17.88
CA THR A 251 -27.48 18.85 -17.11
C THR A 251 -27.35 18.58 -15.61
N SER A 252 -26.35 17.78 -15.23
CA SER A 252 -25.76 17.88 -13.89
C SER A 252 -24.32 17.41 -13.88
N LYS A 253 -23.46 18.35 -13.47
CA LYS A 253 -22.06 18.23 -13.07
C LYS A 253 -21.74 16.86 -12.47
N SER A 254 -20.63 16.28 -12.90
CA SER A 254 -20.02 15.08 -12.34
C SER A 254 -19.75 15.25 -10.85
N VAL A 255 -20.68 14.79 -10.03
CA VAL A 255 -20.45 14.57 -8.59
C VAL A 255 -19.56 13.33 -8.50
N THR A 256 -18.26 13.56 -8.37
CA THR A 256 -17.28 12.54 -8.00
C THR A 256 -17.74 11.91 -6.69
N ARG A 257 -18.19 10.65 -6.75
CA ARG A 257 -18.44 9.85 -5.55
C ARG A 257 -17.16 9.83 -4.73
N PRO A 258 -17.21 10.01 -3.40
CA PRO A 258 -16.04 9.82 -2.56
C PRO A 258 -15.54 8.38 -2.74
N LYS A 259 -14.24 8.24 -3.04
CA LYS A 259 -13.61 6.94 -3.32
C LYS A 259 -13.81 6.02 -2.11
N SER A 260 -14.16 4.76 -2.37
CA SER A 260 -14.29 3.77 -1.29
C SER A 260 -12.92 3.46 -0.70
N ALA A 261 -12.85 3.12 0.59
CA ALA A 261 -11.60 2.68 1.23
C ALA A 261 -10.94 1.50 0.49
N LEU A 262 -11.73 0.69 -0.24
CA LEU A 262 -11.21 -0.38 -1.10
C LEU A 262 -10.61 0.12 -2.42
N ASP A 263 -11.11 1.24 -2.95
CA ASP A 263 -10.60 1.84 -4.19
C ASP A 263 -9.28 2.57 -3.92
N GLU A 264 -9.14 3.22 -2.75
CA GLU A 264 -7.89 3.84 -2.33
C GLU A 264 -6.76 2.81 -2.14
N ILE A 265 -7.07 1.63 -1.58
CA ILE A 265 -6.09 0.55 -1.42
C ILE A 265 -5.65 -0.01 -2.79
N LYS A 266 -6.59 -0.19 -3.73
CA LYS A 266 -6.28 -0.66 -5.09
C LYS A 266 -5.42 0.34 -5.85
N GLU A 267 -5.77 1.63 -5.81
CA GLU A 267 -4.97 2.69 -6.42
C GLU A 267 -3.55 2.74 -5.84
N ALA A 268 -3.40 2.60 -4.51
CA ALA A 268 -2.08 2.56 -3.88
C ALA A 268 -1.24 1.34 -4.32
N GLU A 269 -1.88 0.17 -4.47
CA GLU A 269 -1.21 -1.03 -4.99
C GLU A 269 -0.80 -0.86 -6.45
N GLU A 270 -1.62 -0.20 -7.26
CA GLU A 270 -1.34 0.12 -8.65
C GLU A 270 -0.19 1.10 -8.80
N MET A 271 -0.16 2.17 -8.02
CA MET A 271 0.96 3.11 -8.00
C MET A 271 2.26 2.44 -7.55
N TYR A 272 2.18 1.50 -6.61
CA TYR A 272 3.35 0.72 -6.18
C TYR A 272 3.83 -0.21 -7.31
N LYS A 273 2.91 -0.92 -7.97
CA LYS A 273 3.21 -1.76 -9.14
C LYS A 273 3.78 -0.94 -10.28
N GLU A 274 3.25 0.25 -10.53
CA GLU A 274 3.73 1.17 -11.55
C GLU A 274 5.17 1.60 -11.27
N LYS A 275 5.47 2.07 -10.05
CA LYS A 275 6.86 2.44 -9.67
C LYS A 275 7.83 1.27 -9.78
N LYS A 276 7.39 0.05 -9.48
CA LYS A 276 8.23 -1.15 -9.53
C LYS A 276 8.42 -1.67 -10.96
N ASN A 277 7.39 -1.61 -11.78
CA ASN A 277 7.36 -2.22 -13.11
C ASN A 277 7.72 -1.23 -14.23
N ARG A 278 7.74 0.09 -13.97
CA ARG A 278 8.22 1.10 -14.90
C ARG A 278 9.73 0.93 -15.08
N THR A 279 10.12 0.45 -16.25
CA THR A 279 11.53 0.26 -16.60
C THR A 279 11.87 1.07 -17.84
N ARG A 280 13.17 1.36 -18.04
CA ARG A 280 13.66 2.08 -19.22
C ARG A 280 13.50 1.27 -20.51
N CYS A 281 13.50 -0.05 -20.42
CA CYS A 281 13.28 -0.95 -21.56
C CYS A 281 11.79 -1.28 -21.68
N TRP A 282 11.15 -0.87 -22.77
CA TRP A 282 9.77 -1.28 -23.12
C TRP A 282 9.74 -2.43 -24.14
N LEU A 283 10.88 -2.92 -24.62
CA LEU A 283 10.89 -3.99 -25.60
C LEU A 283 10.40 -5.31 -24.99
N HIS A 284 9.60 -6.04 -25.77
CA HIS A 284 9.07 -7.35 -25.40
C HIS A 284 9.05 -8.27 -26.63
N PRO A 285 9.39 -9.56 -26.52
CA PRO A 285 9.24 -10.49 -27.64
C PRO A 285 7.76 -10.66 -28.02
N GLY A 286 7.46 -10.80 -29.32
CA GLY A 286 6.12 -11.02 -29.86
C GLY A 286 5.30 -9.76 -30.15
N ILE A 287 5.88 -8.56 -29.99
CA ILE A 287 5.23 -7.30 -30.36
C ILE A 287 5.62 -6.86 -31.78
N VAL A 288 4.76 -6.08 -32.43
CA VAL A 288 5.03 -5.48 -33.74
C VAL A 288 5.49 -4.04 -33.55
N VAL A 289 6.70 -3.72 -34.00
CA VAL A 289 7.28 -2.37 -33.92
C VAL A 289 7.54 -1.80 -35.31
N LYS A 290 7.60 -0.48 -35.40
CA LYS A 290 7.95 0.25 -36.62
C LYS A 290 9.35 0.84 -36.47
N ILE A 291 10.19 0.67 -37.50
CA ILE A 291 11.54 1.24 -37.53
C ILE A 291 11.44 2.68 -38.05
N ILE A 292 11.99 3.64 -37.31
CA ILE A 292 11.93 5.08 -37.68
C ILE A 292 13.28 5.66 -38.14
N SER A 293 14.38 4.91 -37.98
CA SER A 293 15.72 5.41 -38.24
C SER A 293 16.24 4.98 -39.60
N LYS A 294 16.68 5.95 -40.40
CA LYS A 294 17.35 5.72 -41.70
C LYS A 294 18.74 5.08 -41.57
N ARG A 295 19.31 5.04 -40.36
CA ARG A 295 20.68 4.52 -40.11
C ARG A 295 20.84 3.04 -40.42
N TYR A 296 19.76 2.27 -40.33
CA TYR A 296 19.77 0.83 -40.59
C TYR A 296 19.50 0.50 -42.08
N GLY A 297 19.30 1.52 -42.91
CA GLY A 297 19.00 1.39 -44.33
C GLY A 297 17.73 2.15 -44.70
N GLU A 298 17.75 2.90 -45.80
CA GLU A 298 16.60 3.67 -46.26
C GLU A 298 15.38 2.79 -46.56
N ARG A 299 15.64 1.55 -47.02
CA ARG A 299 14.63 0.53 -47.30
C ARG A 299 13.92 0.02 -46.05
N LEU A 300 14.56 0.13 -44.87
CA LEU A 300 14.01 -0.33 -43.60
C LEU A 300 13.30 0.78 -42.83
N ASN A 301 13.35 2.01 -43.32
CA ASN A 301 12.67 3.12 -42.68
C ASN A 301 11.16 3.02 -42.90
N ASN A 302 10.38 3.14 -41.83
CA ASN A 302 8.94 2.92 -41.75
C ASN A 302 8.46 1.48 -41.97
N GLU A 303 9.37 0.53 -42.15
CA GLU A 303 9.01 -0.89 -42.19
C GLU A 303 8.58 -1.39 -40.80
N LYS A 304 7.69 -2.39 -40.82
CA LYS A 304 7.18 -3.03 -39.60
C LYS A 304 7.88 -4.37 -39.42
N GLY A 305 8.26 -4.67 -38.19
CA GLY A 305 8.88 -5.93 -37.82
C GLY A 305 8.29 -6.52 -36.54
N VAL A 306 8.32 -7.84 -36.43
CA VAL A 306 8.00 -8.58 -35.21
C VAL A 306 9.28 -8.72 -34.39
N VAL A 307 9.22 -8.39 -33.10
CA VAL A 307 10.33 -8.61 -32.16
C VAL A 307 10.42 -10.10 -31.85
N THR A 308 11.45 -10.79 -32.34
CA THR A 308 11.67 -12.22 -32.05
C THR A 308 12.43 -12.40 -30.74
N ASN A 309 13.43 -11.56 -30.48
CA ASN A 309 14.25 -11.62 -29.27
C ASN A 309 14.74 -10.22 -28.86
N VAL A 310 15.02 -10.00 -27.58
CA VAL A 310 15.55 -8.75 -27.04
C VAL A 310 16.93 -9.04 -26.42
N LYS A 311 17.97 -8.41 -26.97
CA LYS A 311 19.35 -8.52 -26.50
C LYS A 311 19.72 -7.32 -25.63
N GLU A 312 20.41 -7.58 -24.53
CA GLU A 312 20.97 -6.57 -23.61
C GLU A 312 19.95 -5.51 -23.12
N GLU A 313 18.66 -5.86 -23.08
CA GLU A 313 17.57 -4.96 -22.67
C GLU A 313 17.51 -3.62 -23.43
N ARG A 314 18.14 -3.54 -24.61
CA ARG A 314 18.22 -2.30 -25.42
C ARG A 314 18.11 -2.54 -26.91
N PHE A 315 18.47 -3.73 -27.37
CA PHE A 315 18.42 -4.10 -28.78
C PHE A 315 17.30 -5.09 -29.03
N ALA A 316 16.44 -4.81 -30.00
CA ALA A 316 15.45 -5.76 -30.49
C ALA A 316 15.99 -6.44 -31.75
N CYS A 317 15.93 -7.78 -31.78
CA CYS A 317 16.02 -8.55 -33.01
C CYS A 317 14.64 -8.58 -33.64
N LEU A 318 14.52 -7.96 -34.81
CA LEU A 318 13.29 -7.84 -35.59
C LEU A 318 13.34 -8.81 -36.75
N GLN A 319 12.22 -9.45 -37.01
CA GLN A 319 11.92 -10.12 -38.27
C GLN A 319 10.96 -9.22 -39.04
N LEU A 320 11.33 -8.80 -40.25
CA LEU A 320 10.49 -7.90 -41.03
C LEU A 320 9.19 -8.60 -41.44
N LEU A 321 8.07 -7.86 -41.48
CA LEU A 321 6.81 -8.40 -42.01
C LEU A 321 6.85 -8.53 -43.54
N SER A 322 7.69 -7.74 -44.21
CA SER A 322 7.82 -7.72 -45.67
C SER A 322 8.67 -8.90 -46.17
N ASP A 323 9.74 -9.24 -45.45
CA ASP A 323 10.65 -10.35 -45.76
C ASP A 323 10.91 -11.19 -44.49
N GLU A 324 10.29 -12.37 -44.40
CA GLU A 324 10.39 -13.24 -43.23
C GLU A 324 11.82 -13.76 -42.98
N ASP A 325 12.66 -13.84 -44.00
CA ASP A 325 14.06 -14.32 -43.90
C ASP A 325 15.04 -13.25 -43.39
N THR A 326 14.65 -11.98 -43.40
CA THR A 326 15.55 -10.88 -43.01
C THR A 326 15.39 -10.53 -41.54
N THR A 327 16.42 -10.84 -40.75
CA THR A 327 16.50 -10.42 -39.34
C THR A 327 17.39 -9.19 -39.16
N VAL A 328 16.88 -8.16 -38.48
CA VAL A 328 17.59 -6.89 -38.25
C VAL A 328 17.67 -6.61 -36.76
N THR A 329 18.83 -6.19 -36.26
CA THR A 329 18.98 -5.79 -34.85
C THR A 329 18.95 -4.26 -34.74
N VAL A 330 17.97 -3.73 -34.01
CA VAL A 330 17.73 -2.27 -33.90
C VAL A 330 17.67 -1.87 -32.43
N GLU A 331 18.24 -0.70 -32.09
CA GLU A 331 18.14 -0.15 -30.73
C GLU A 331 16.74 0.41 -30.46
N GLN A 332 16.26 0.28 -29.22
CA GLN A 332 14.95 0.77 -28.75
C GLN A 332 14.64 2.22 -29.15
N LYS A 333 15.63 3.13 -29.17
CA LYS A 333 15.44 4.56 -29.53
C LYS A 333 15.02 4.77 -30.99
N HIS A 334 15.22 3.76 -31.82
CA HIS A 334 14.95 3.79 -33.25
C HIS A 334 13.70 2.98 -33.63
N LEU A 335 12.90 2.62 -32.61
CA LEU A 335 11.68 1.86 -32.73
C LEU A 335 10.51 2.65 -32.17
N GLU A 336 9.36 2.49 -32.80
CA GLU A 336 8.09 3.07 -32.42
C GLU A 336 7.08 1.94 -32.17
N THR A 337 6.23 2.08 -31.14
CA THR A 337 5.15 1.14 -30.87
C THR A 337 4.08 1.25 -31.96
N VAL A 338 3.49 0.11 -32.36
CA VAL A 338 2.41 0.10 -33.35
C VAL A 338 1.08 -0.09 -32.63
N ILE A 339 0.16 0.86 -32.77
CA ILE A 339 -1.20 0.71 -32.27
C ILE A 339 -2.06 0.02 -33.35
N PRO A 340 -2.70 -1.13 -33.06
CA PRO A 340 -3.55 -1.81 -34.02
C PRO A 340 -4.93 -1.13 -34.14
N ALA A 341 -5.76 -1.63 -35.06
CA ALA A 341 -7.17 -1.23 -35.12
C ALA A 341 -7.93 -1.59 -33.82
N LEU A 342 -9.06 -0.93 -33.60
CA LEU A 342 -9.94 -1.21 -32.47
C LEU A 342 -10.34 -2.69 -32.40
N ASN A 343 -10.55 -3.18 -31.19
CA ASN A 343 -10.86 -4.58 -30.86
C ASN A 343 -9.78 -5.59 -31.23
N ARG A 344 -8.54 -5.15 -31.42
CA ARG A 344 -7.38 -6.05 -31.59
C ARG A 344 -6.58 -6.18 -30.29
N THR A 345 -5.84 -7.28 -30.22
CA THR A 345 -4.98 -7.59 -29.08
C THR A 345 -3.73 -6.72 -29.08
N VAL A 346 -3.46 -6.12 -27.94
CA VAL A 346 -2.26 -5.34 -27.62
C VAL A 346 -1.58 -5.95 -26.41
N LEU A 347 -0.28 -5.73 -26.31
CA LEU A 347 0.51 -6.03 -25.13
C LEU A 347 0.84 -4.73 -24.41
N ILE A 348 0.64 -4.73 -23.09
CA ILE A 348 1.10 -3.64 -22.23
C ILE A 348 2.61 -3.82 -22.03
N VAL A 349 3.40 -2.94 -22.62
CA VAL A 349 4.86 -3.02 -22.63
C VAL A 349 5.52 -2.32 -21.45
N ASN A 350 4.81 -1.40 -20.80
CA ASN A 350 5.31 -0.66 -19.63
C ASN A 350 4.19 -0.30 -18.64
N GLY A 351 4.57 0.17 -17.45
CA GLY A 351 3.62 0.56 -16.39
C GLY A 351 3.20 -0.59 -15.46
N ALA A 352 2.14 -0.38 -14.67
CA ALA A 352 1.73 -1.31 -13.61
C ALA A 352 1.42 -2.73 -14.12
N TYR A 353 0.91 -2.83 -15.35
CA TYR A 353 0.42 -4.06 -15.96
C TYR A 353 1.34 -4.61 -17.06
N ARG A 354 2.63 -4.25 -17.02
CA ARG A 354 3.66 -4.72 -17.96
C ARG A 354 3.61 -6.24 -18.16
N GLY A 355 3.61 -6.68 -19.42
CA GLY A 355 3.58 -8.08 -19.85
C GLY A 355 2.18 -8.67 -19.96
N GLN A 356 1.12 -7.92 -19.67
CA GLN A 356 -0.26 -8.42 -19.81
C GLN A 356 -0.83 -8.10 -21.19
N LYS A 357 -1.60 -9.06 -21.73
CA LYS A 357 -2.36 -8.87 -22.96
C LYS A 357 -3.70 -8.18 -22.67
N ALA A 358 -4.06 -7.25 -23.53
CA ALA A 358 -5.29 -6.48 -23.45
C ALA A 358 -5.93 -6.31 -24.84
N THR A 359 -7.20 -5.96 -24.89
CA THR A 359 -7.92 -5.60 -26.11
C THR A 359 -8.06 -4.08 -26.16
N LEU A 360 -7.75 -3.49 -27.31
CA LEU A 360 -7.92 -2.06 -27.55
C LEU A 360 -9.39 -1.70 -27.74
N GLU A 361 -9.96 -0.82 -26.91
CA GLU A 361 -11.38 -0.43 -27.01
C GLU A 361 -11.58 0.93 -27.67
N SER A 362 -10.78 1.91 -27.26
CA SER A 362 -10.84 3.26 -27.81
C SER A 362 -9.45 3.89 -27.87
N VAL A 363 -9.29 4.83 -28.80
CA VAL A 363 -8.05 5.54 -29.07
C VAL A 363 -8.37 7.03 -29.04
N ASN A 364 -7.60 7.79 -28.27
CA ASN A 364 -7.72 9.23 -28.16
C ASN A 364 -6.44 9.90 -28.71
N GLU A 365 -6.51 10.29 -29.99
CA GLU A 365 -5.38 10.88 -30.72
C GLU A 365 -4.92 12.22 -30.13
N LYS A 366 -5.81 12.98 -29.47
CA LYS A 366 -5.47 14.30 -28.90
C LYS A 366 -4.52 14.20 -27.71
N ASN A 367 -4.66 13.13 -26.93
CA ASN A 367 -3.90 12.92 -25.71
C ASN A 367 -2.84 11.82 -25.87
N TYR A 368 -2.64 11.29 -27.08
CA TYR A 368 -1.77 10.14 -27.36
C TYR A 368 -2.01 8.97 -26.39
N SER A 369 -3.29 8.73 -26.08
CA SER A 369 -3.71 7.74 -25.09
C SER A 369 -4.80 6.81 -25.63
N ALA A 370 -4.92 5.63 -25.04
CA ALA A 370 -5.88 4.61 -25.42
C ALA A 370 -6.52 3.97 -24.18
N SER A 371 -7.74 3.47 -24.35
CA SER A 371 -8.38 2.63 -23.35
C SER A 371 -8.27 1.17 -23.75
N VAL A 372 -7.72 0.36 -22.85
CA VAL A 372 -7.46 -1.06 -23.08
C VAL A 372 -8.10 -1.91 -22.00
N ARG A 373 -8.68 -3.05 -22.37
CA ARG A 373 -9.29 -4.00 -21.45
C ARG A 373 -8.42 -5.24 -21.28
N ILE A 374 -8.02 -5.54 -20.04
CA ILE A 374 -7.14 -6.67 -19.74
C ILE A 374 -7.83 -8.00 -20.06
N CYS A 375 -7.16 -8.86 -20.84
CA CYS A 375 -7.70 -10.15 -21.28
C CYS A 375 -7.24 -11.33 -20.41
N GLU A 376 -6.06 -11.23 -19.80
CA GLU A 376 -5.41 -12.34 -19.08
C GLU A 376 -5.13 -11.99 -17.60
N GLY A 377 -5.13 -13.01 -16.74
CA GLY A 377 -4.78 -12.88 -15.31
C GLY A 377 -5.95 -12.65 -14.36
N VAL A 378 -5.61 -12.39 -13.08
CA VAL A 378 -6.56 -12.25 -11.96
C VAL A 378 -7.49 -11.03 -12.11
N ILE A 379 -7.06 -10.06 -12.91
CA ILE A 379 -7.75 -8.78 -13.17
C ILE A 379 -8.37 -8.73 -14.58
N ARG A 380 -8.62 -9.90 -15.18
CA ARG A 380 -9.31 -10.01 -16.46
C ARG A 380 -10.62 -9.22 -16.45
N GLY A 381 -10.87 -8.48 -17.52
CA GLY A 381 -12.06 -7.64 -17.69
C GLY A 381 -11.93 -6.23 -17.14
N ARG A 382 -10.83 -5.89 -16.47
CA ARG A 382 -10.57 -4.52 -16.02
C ARG A 382 -10.31 -3.60 -17.22
N LEU A 383 -11.00 -2.46 -17.24
CA LEU A 383 -10.74 -1.37 -18.18
C LEU A 383 -9.65 -0.45 -17.60
N LEU A 384 -8.61 -0.21 -18.39
CA LEU A 384 -7.59 0.79 -18.13
C LEU A 384 -7.86 1.96 -19.07
N GLU A 385 -8.20 3.11 -18.52
CA GLU A 385 -8.41 4.35 -19.27
C GLU A 385 -7.11 5.17 -19.30
N ASN A 386 -6.91 5.93 -20.37
CA ASN A 386 -5.78 6.86 -20.54
C ASN A 386 -4.39 6.22 -20.48
N VAL A 387 -4.21 5.03 -21.07
CA VAL A 387 -2.89 4.41 -21.22
C VAL A 387 -2.13 5.07 -22.37
N GLU A 388 -0.88 5.49 -22.15
CA GLU A 388 -0.04 6.14 -23.17
C GLU A 388 0.31 5.19 -24.33
N TYR A 389 0.44 5.70 -25.55
CA TYR A 389 0.83 4.86 -26.71
C TYR A 389 2.22 4.24 -26.58
N GLU A 390 3.12 4.84 -25.81
CA GLU A 390 4.45 4.27 -25.52
C GLU A 390 4.36 3.01 -24.65
N ASP A 391 3.27 2.84 -23.91
CA ASP A 391 3.08 1.76 -22.95
C ASP A 391 2.28 0.59 -23.52
N ILE A 392 1.78 0.70 -24.75
CA ILE A 392 1.02 -0.36 -25.43
C ILE A 392 1.55 -0.59 -26.85
N CYS A 393 1.58 -1.85 -27.25
CA CYS A 393 2.04 -2.23 -28.58
C CYS A 393 1.20 -3.37 -29.16
N LYS A 394 1.02 -3.42 -30.47
CA LYS A 394 0.33 -4.50 -31.17
C LYS A 394 1.01 -5.84 -30.86
N TRP A 395 0.21 -6.80 -30.42
CA TRP A 395 0.65 -8.19 -30.25
C TRP A 395 0.54 -8.93 -31.58
N HIS A 396 1.56 -9.70 -31.96
CA HIS A 396 1.58 -10.44 -33.23
C HIS A 396 0.92 -11.83 -33.14
N GLY A 397 1.06 -12.53 -32.01
CA GLY A 397 0.61 -13.92 -31.86
C GLY A 397 -0.66 -14.08 -31.05
#